data_AF-A0A831Y8H3-F1
#
_entry.id   AF-A0A831Y8H3-F1
#
_cell.length_a   1.000
_cell.length_b   1.000
_cell.length_c   1.000
_cell.angle_alpha   90.00
_cell.angle_beta   90.00
_cell.angle_gamma   90.00
#
_symmetry.space_group_name_H-M   'P 1'
#
loop_
_entity.id
_entity.type
_entity.pdbx_description
1 polymer ?
#
loop_
_entity_poly.entity_id
_entity_poly.type
_entity_poly.pdbx_seq_one_letter_code
_entity_poly.pdbx_strand_id
1 'polypeptide(L)'
;MAFSGGSYDEVARWLKNFLTSHAKREHARIEIVLDAADEREGRSYGAWLVLGDRRSPLIELGYRDVADHRGCLEWCRVLAERTRALARALMAPPAVREPRAR
;
A
#
# COMPACT_ATOMS: atom_id res chain seq x y z
N MET A 1 -25.37 11.70 -13.38
CA MET A 1 -24.12 12.35 -12.90
C MET A 1 -23.00 11.34 -13.04
N ALA A 2 -21.99 11.61 -13.88
CA ALA A 2 -20.92 10.67 -14.17
C ALA A 2 -19.87 10.72 -13.05
N PHE A 3 -19.67 9.61 -12.33
CA PHE A 3 -18.54 9.46 -11.43
C PHE A 3 -17.25 9.40 -12.27
N SER A 4 -16.40 10.43 -12.24
CA SER A 4 -15.01 10.37 -12.75
C SER A 4 -14.08 9.53 -11.85
N GLY A 5 -14.67 8.78 -10.90
CA GLY A 5 -14.01 7.98 -9.89
C GLY A 5 -13.56 6.59 -10.34
N GLY A 6 -13.85 6.17 -11.58
CA GLY A 6 -13.48 4.84 -12.08
C GLY A 6 -14.17 3.70 -11.34
N SER A 7 -14.17 2.49 -11.91
CA SER A 7 -14.67 1.30 -11.23
C SER A 7 -13.74 0.89 -10.07
N TYR A 8 -14.25 0.04 -9.18
CA TYR A 8 -13.45 -0.54 -8.10
C TYR A 8 -12.16 -1.19 -8.64
N ASP A 9 -12.23 -1.94 -9.73
CA ASP A 9 -11.06 -2.54 -10.40
C ASP A 9 -10.08 -1.51 -10.98
N GLU A 10 -10.59 -0.41 -11.55
CA GLU A 10 -9.75 0.67 -12.07
C GLU A 10 -8.98 1.36 -10.94
N VAL A 11 -9.66 1.60 -9.81
CA VAL A 11 -9.04 2.17 -8.61
C VAL A 11 -8.05 1.19 -7.99
N ALA A 12 -8.35 -0.11 -7.96
CA ALA A 12 -7.42 -1.15 -7.50
C ALA A 12 -6.15 -1.18 -8.38
N ARG A 13 -6.30 -1.14 -9.70
CA ARG A 13 -5.19 -1.10 -10.65
C ARG A 13 -4.34 0.15 -10.47
N TRP A 14 -4.98 1.31 -10.32
CA TRP A 14 -4.28 2.57 -10.04
C TRP A 14 -3.48 2.47 -8.74
N LEU A 15 -4.12 1.99 -7.66
CA LEU A 15 -3.50 1.86 -6.35
C LEU A 15 -2.30 0.91 -6.38
N LYS A 16 -2.43 -0.25 -7.05
CA LYS A 16 -1.32 -1.19 -7.24
C LYS A 16 -0.14 -0.54 -7.93
N ASN A 17 -0.39 0.19 -9.03
CA ASN A 17 0.66 0.87 -9.79
C ASN A 17 1.33 1.98 -8.98
N PHE A 18 0.54 2.76 -8.23
CA PHE A 18 1.04 3.81 -7.35
C PHE A 18 1.98 3.23 -6.30
N LEU A 19 1.51 2.25 -5.51
CA LEU A 19 2.31 1.62 -4.46
C LEU A 19 3.57 0.97 -5.03
N THR A 20 3.44 0.26 -6.17
CA THR A 20 4.58 -0.38 -6.84
C THR A 20 5.63 0.65 -7.23
N SER A 21 5.22 1.74 -7.87
CA SER A 21 6.14 2.78 -8.33
C SER A 21 6.90 3.43 -7.17
N HIS A 22 6.24 3.64 -6.03
CA HIS A 22 6.91 4.21 -4.85
C HIS A 22 7.78 3.20 -4.10
N ALA A 23 7.40 1.93 -4.04
CA ALA A 23 8.19 0.89 -3.41
C ALA A 23 9.45 0.54 -4.21
N LYS A 24 9.35 0.45 -5.55
CA LYS A 24 10.48 0.15 -6.45
C LYS A 24 11.58 1.20 -6.43
N ARG A 25 11.27 2.45 -6.04
CA ARG A 25 12.26 3.51 -5.84
C ARG A 25 13.19 3.25 -4.64
N GLU A 26 12.72 2.49 -3.65
CA GLU A 26 13.53 2.11 -2.49
C GLU A 26 14.29 0.80 -2.77
N HIS A 27 13.64 -0.19 -3.40
CA HIS A 27 14.31 -1.43 -3.78
C HIS A 27 13.61 -2.15 -4.93
N ALA A 28 14.37 -2.51 -5.97
CA ALA A 28 13.84 -3.09 -7.21
C ALA A 28 13.16 -4.46 -7.02
N ARG A 29 13.47 -5.22 -5.97
CA ARG A 29 12.85 -6.52 -5.67
C ARG A 29 11.60 -6.45 -4.78
N ILE A 30 11.19 -5.26 -4.34
CA ILE A 30 9.95 -5.16 -3.55
C ILE A 30 8.74 -5.35 -4.47
N GLU A 31 7.84 -6.22 -4.07
CA GLU A 31 6.56 -6.48 -4.74
C GLU A 31 5.39 -5.96 -3.91
N ILE A 32 4.29 -5.60 -4.58
CA ILE A 32 3.03 -5.23 -3.93
C ILE A 32 2.02 -6.34 -4.10
N VAL A 33 1.56 -6.87 -2.97
CA VAL A 33 0.39 -7.77 -2.91
C VAL A 33 -0.81 -6.91 -2.54
N LEU A 34 -1.76 -6.78 -3.46
CA LEU A 34 -3.02 -6.10 -3.25
C LEU A 34 -4.13 -7.15 -3.11
N ASP A 35 -4.83 -7.11 -1.99
CA ASP A 35 -6.05 -7.84 -1.70
C ASP A 35 -7.24 -6.89 -1.86
N ALA A 36 -8.10 -7.24 -2.80
CA ALA A 36 -9.28 -6.48 -3.21
C ALA A 36 -10.50 -7.41 -3.39
N ALA A 37 -10.43 -8.64 -2.88
CA ALA A 37 -11.45 -9.66 -3.10
C ALA A 37 -12.36 -9.82 -1.88
N ASP A 38 -13.39 -10.65 -2.03
CA ASP A 38 -14.27 -11.12 -0.97
C ASP A 38 -14.89 -9.96 -0.16
N GLU A 39 -14.76 -9.97 1.17
CA GLU A 39 -15.37 -8.99 2.07
C GLU A 39 -14.88 -7.55 1.84
N ARG A 40 -13.79 -7.37 1.10
CA ARG A 40 -13.21 -6.07 0.74
C ARG A 40 -13.75 -5.50 -0.56
N GLU A 41 -14.33 -6.35 -1.43
CA GLU A 41 -14.82 -5.94 -2.74
C GLU A 41 -15.83 -4.78 -2.62
N GLY A 42 -15.58 -3.71 -3.38
CA GLY A 42 -16.40 -2.49 -3.33
C GLY A 42 -16.30 -1.66 -2.04
N ARG A 43 -15.49 -2.07 -1.05
CA ARG A 43 -15.41 -1.42 0.28
C ARG A 43 -14.03 -0.91 0.61
N SER A 44 -13.01 -1.74 0.48
CA SER A 44 -11.64 -1.43 0.89
C SER A 44 -10.61 -2.20 0.07
N TYR A 45 -9.34 -1.88 0.29
CA TYR A 45 -8.19 -2.58 -0.25
C TYR A 45 -7.24 -2.90 0.90
N GLY A 46 -6.66 -4.09 0.88
CA GLY A 46 -5.51 -4.43 1.70
C GLY A 46 -4.25 -4.48 0.85
N ALA A 47 -3.19 -3.79 1.25
CA ALA A 47 -1.90 -3.86 0.56
C ALA A 47 -0.77 -4.25 1.50
N TRP A 48 0.14 -5.07 1.00
CA TRP A 48 1.40 -5.39 1.65
C TRP A 48 2.56 -5.22 0.69
N LEU A 49 3.68 -4.76 1.23
CA LEU A 49 4.97 -4.81 0.55
C LEU A 49 5.64 -6.14 0.92
N VAL A 50 6.26 -6.79 -0.07
CA VAL A 50 6.94 -8.08 0.10
C VAL A 50 8.37 -7.96 -0.43
N LEU A 51 9.33 -8.48 0.33
CA LEU A 51 10.74 -8.59 -0.05
C LEU A 51 11.30 -9.93 0.42
N GLY A 52 11.42 -10.90 -0.50
CA GLY A 52 11.71 -12.28 -0.14
C GLY A 52 10.64 -12.82 0.81
N ASP A 53 11.04 -13.39 1.95
CA ASP A 53 10.14 -13.92 2.97
C ASP A 53 9.58 -12.85 3.93
N ARG A 54 9.96 -11.58 3.75
CA ARG A 54 9.53 -10.48 4.62
C ARG A 54 8.30 -9.79 4.04
N ARG A 55 7.34 -9.48 4.92
CA ARG A 55 6.10 -8.76 4.60
C ARG A 55 5.94 -7.55 5.51
N SER A 56 5.50 -6.42 4.96
CA SER A 56 5.18 -5.24 5.76
C SER A 56 3.92 -5.46 6.60
N PRO A 57 3.63 -4.59 7.58
CA PRO A 57 2.28 -4.40 8.09
C PRO A 57 1.26 -4.13 6.96
N LEU A 58 0.00 -4.48 7.22
CA LEU A 58 -1.12 -4.21 6.31
C LEU A 58 -1.33 -2.69 6.15
N ILE A 59 -1.46 -2.25 4.90
CA ILE A 59 -1.99 -0.95 4.54
C ILE A 59 -3.46 -1.17 4.16
N GLU A 60 -4.36 -0.78 5.05
CA GLU A 60 -5.80 -0.77 4.75
C GLU A 60 -6.21 0.60 4.21
N LEU A 61 -6.96 0.60 3.10
CA LEU A 61 -7.42 1.79 2.40
C LEU A 61 -8.88 1.62 2.00
N GLY A 62 -9.75 2.57 2.34
CA GLY A 62 -11.15 2.53 1.92
C GLY A 62 -11.30 2.82 0.43
N TYR A 63 -12.19 2.11 -0.27
CA TYR A 63 -12.42 2.32 -1.70
C TYR A 63 -12.75 3.78 -2.01
N ARG A 64 -13.72 4.35 -1.28
CA ARG A 64 -14.13 5.75 -1.47
C ARG A 64 -13.00 6.73 -1.20
N ASP A 65 -12.22 6.49 -0.14
CA ASP A 65 -11.08 7.35 0.20
C ASP A 65 -10.05 7.40 -0.93
N VAL A 66 -9.70 6.24 -1.51
CA VAL A 66 -8.77 6.18 -2.66
C VAL A 66 -9.41 6.78 -3.90
N ALA A 67 -10.69 6.47 -4.16
CA ALA A 67 -11.40 6.95 -5.33
C ALA A 67 -11.47 8.48 -5.37
N ASP A 68 -11.76 9.09 -4.22
CA ASP A 68 -11.97 10.53 -4.07
C ASP A 68 -10.63 11.29 -3.99
N HIS A 69 -9.59 10.71 -3.38
CA HIS A 69 -8.33 11.42 -3.11
C HIS A 69 -7.16 11.07 -4.05
N ARG A 70 -7.28 10.13 -4.97
CA ARG A 70 -6.16 9.79 -5.90
C ARG A 70 -5.67 10.95 -6.77
N GLY A 71 -6.47 12.01 -6.93
CA GLY A 71 -6.08 13.27 -7.59
C GLY A 71 -5.52 14.33 -6.64
N CYS A 72 -5.59 14.11 -5.33
CA CYS A 72 -5.11 15.04 -4.30
C CYS A 72 -3.61 14.82 -4.05
N LEU A 73 -2.80 15.84 -4.36
CA LEU A 73 -1.34 15.77 -4.23
C LEU A 73 -0.88 15.50 -2.81
N GLU A 74 -1.51 16.11 -1.81
CA GLU A 74 -1.12 15.93 -0.40
C GLU A 74 -1.43 14.49 0.07
N TRP A 75 -2.61 13.97 -0.27
CA TRP A 75 -2.98 12.60 0.06
C TRP A 75 -2.01 11.60 -0.60
N CYS A 76 -1.71 11.80 -1.88
CA CYS A 76 -0.72 11.00 -2.61
C CYS A 76 0.67 11.09 -1.96
N ARG A 77 1.09 12.27 -1.52
CA ARG A 77 2.38 12.46 -0.82
C ARG A 77 2.44 11.66 0.48
N VAL A 78 1.39 11.72 1.30
CA VAL A 78 1.31 10.96 2.55
C VAL A 78 1.36 9.46 2.27
N LEU A 79 0.60 8.97 1.29
CA LEU A 79 0.61 7.55 0.93
C LEU A 79 1.97 7.11 0.36
N ALA A 80 2.62 7.94 -0.45
CA ALA A 80 3.95 7.70 -0.98
C ALA A 80 4.99 7.58 0.13
N GLU A 81 5.00 8.52 1.08
CA GLU A 81 5.95 8.49 2.21
C GLU A 81 5.70 7.28 3.12
N ARG A 82 4.45 6.93 3.41
CA ARG A 82 4.11 5.70 4.14
C ARG A 82 4.64 4.46 3.41
N THR A 83 4.45 4.38 2.10
CA THR A 83 4.92 3.25 1.27
C THR A 83 6.45 3.13 1.30
N ARG A 84 7.15 4.26 1.14
CA ARG A 84 8.63 4.31 1.21
C ARG A 84 9.16 3.95 2.60
N ALA A 85 8.51 4.42 3.65
CA ALA A 85 8.90 4.08 5.03
C ALA A 85 8.78 2.57 5.29
N LEU A 86 7.70 1.93 4.81
CA LEU A 86 7.53 0.48 4.92
C LEU A 86 8.55 -0.29 4.08
N ALA A 87 8.85 0.19 2.87
CA ALA A 87 9.90 -0.39 2.03
C ALA A 87 11.28 -0.33 2.69
N ARG A 88 11.64 0.81 3.30
CA ARG A 88 12.88 0.96 4.08
C ARG A 88 12.92 0.03 5.29
N ALA A 89 11.81 -0.11 6.01
CA ALA A 89 11.71 -1.03 7.15
C ALA A 89 11.89 -2.50 6.74
N LEU A 90 11.48 -2.88 5.52
CA LEU A 90 11.70 -4.22 4.97
C LEU A 90 13.16 -4.48 4.60
N MET A 91 13.93 -3.45 4.25
CA MET A 91 15.36 -3.57 3.97
C MET A 91 16.21 -3.55 5.24
N ALA A 92 15.77 -2.80 6.26
CA ALA A 92 16.47 -2.74 7.54
C ALA A 92 16.57 -4.15 8.15
N PRO A 93 17.70 -4.52 8.76
CA PRO A 93 17.81 -5.79 9.49
C PRO A 93 16.67 -5.90 10.51
N PRO A 94 16.16 -7.12 10.79
CA PRO A 94 15.14 -7.28 11.80
C PRO A 94 15.63 -6.62 13.08
N ALA A 95 14.83 -5.67 13.61
CA ALA A 95 15.14 -5.08 14.91
C ALA A 95 15.28 -6.25 15.90
N VAL A 96 16.43 -6.32 16.58
CA VAL A 96 16.62 -7.23 17.70
C VAL A 96 15.49 -6.90 18.67
N ARG A 97 14.49 -7.79 18.76
CA ARG A 97 13.48 -7.69 19.82
C ARG A 97 14.24 -7.99 21.10
N GLU A 98 14.60 -6.94 21.85
CA GLU A 98 15.07 -7.12 23.22
C GLU A 98 14.01 -7.94 23.97
N PRO A 99 14.40 -9.03 24.65
CA PRO A 99 13.46 -9.78 25.46
C PRO A 99 12.92 -8.85 26.53
N ARG A 100 11.60 -8.63 26.54
CA ARG A 100 10.93 -8.01 27.69
C ARG A 100 11.16 -8.95 28.88
N ALA A 101 12.08 -8.56 29.75
CA ALA A 101 12.24 -9.17 31.06
C ALA A 101 10.89 -9.05 31.80
N ARG A 102 10.42 -10.18 32.31
CA ARG A 102 9.17 -10.34 33.05
C ARG A 102 9.34 -9.92 34.50
#